data_AF-A0A381ZBL2-F1
#
_entry.id   AF-A0A381ZBL2-F1
#
_cell.length_a   1.000
_cell.length_b   1.000
_cell.length_c   1.000
_cell.angle_alpha   90.00
_cell.angle_beta   90.00
_cell.angle_gamma   90.00
#
_symmetry.space_group_name_H-M   'P 1'
#
loop_
_entity.id
_entity.type
_entity.pdbx_description
1 polymer ?
#
loop_
_entity_poly.entity_id
_entity_poly.type
_entity_poly.pdbx_seq_one_letter_code
_entity_poly.pdbx_strand_id
1 'polypeptide(L)'
;MLNRRQLRLKVMEVVYAYDKSIEKNIDHQLKYFLNSNENFYRLYISILSILNRLYTYSSERNFKNNKKFLKDDSDIFYNKFSNNLFLKKISSDKVLLEKTDLLKINYWNDHPEYIISLIKKIEKSDIFHSYIKKNENSFDNDKQFIINIFKKIIASDNKLYEFFEETQISWVNDLPLVNSLVLNTLKKNQKRSRKSTLITKIYKNKEDSEFGINLIKQVILNKDMLKEEIGKIT
;
A
#
# COMPACT_ATOMS: atom_id res chain seq x y z
N MET A 1 4.67 4.68 -8.57
CA MET A 1 4.37 5.86 -9.40
C MET A 1 3.71 5.34 -10.65
N LEU A 2 2.57 5.93 -11.01
CA LEU A 2 1.81 5.53 -12.17
C LEU A 2 2.63 5.79 -13.43
N ASN A 3 2.82 4.74 -14.23
CA ASN A 3 3.43 4.83 -15.55
C ASN A 3 2.36 4.83 -16.65
N ARG A 4 2.74 5.13 -17.89
CA ARG A 4 1.80 5.19 -19.02
C ARG A 4 1.04 3.88 -19.26
N ARG A 5 1.60 2.72 -18.94
CA ARG A 5 0.88 1.45 -19.04
C ARG A 5 -0.28 1.40 -18.05
N GLN A 6 -0.04 1.78 -16.80
CA GLN A 6 -1.05 1.80 -15.74
C GLN A 6 -2.13 2.86 -16.00
N LEU A 7 -1.71 4.02 -16.51
CA LEU A 7 -2.64 5.07 -16.91
C LEU A 7 -3.56 4.61 -18.04
N ARG A 8 -3.06 3.86 -19.04
CA ARG A 8 -3.90 3.28 -20.10
C ARG A 8 -4.93 2.29 -19.57
N LEU A 9 -4.57 1.45 -18.60
CA LEU A 9 -5.52 0.52 -17.97
C LEU A 9 -6.65 1.29 -17.28
N LYS A 10 -6.31 2.29 -16.46
CA LYS A 10 -7.30 3.16 -15.82
C LYS A 10 -8.13 3.96 -16.83
N VAL A 11 -7.53 4.43 -17.93
CA VAL A 11 -8.26 5.08 -19.03
C VAL A 11 -9.28 4.13 -19.64
N MET A 12 -8.92 2.86 -19.87
CA MET A 12 -9.83 1.87 -20.41
C MET A 12 -11.03 1.62 -19.48
N GLU A 13 -10.79 1.51 -18.17
CA GLU A 13 -11.86 1.39 -17.16
C GLU A 13 -12.83 2.58 -17.23
N VAL A 14 -12.30 3.81 -17.32
CA VAL A 14 -13.09 5.04 -17.40
C VAL A 14 -13.90 5.12 -18.70
N VAL A 15 -13.28 4.79 -19.84
CA VAL A 15 -13.96 4.79 -21.14
C VAL A 15 -15.05 3.72 -21.17
N TYR A 16 -14.81 2.55 -20.57
CA TYR A 16 -15.82 1.51 -20.44
C TYR A 16 -17.00 1.98 -19.57
N ALA A 17 -16.71 2.59 -18.42
CA ALA A 17 -17.74 3.15 -17.54
C ALA A 17 -18.57 4.24 -18.25
N TYR A 18 -17.92 5.12 -19.03
CA TYR A 18 -18.58 6.11 -19.87
C TYR A 18 -19.48 5.46 -20.94
N ASP A 19 -19.04 4.38 -21.56
CA ASP A 19 -19.84 3.69 -22.58
C ASP A 19 -21.09 3.04 -21.96
N LYS A 20 -20.98 2.52 -20.74
CA LYS A 20 -22.10 1.92 -20.00
C LYS A 20 -23.00 2.92 -19.27
N SER A 21 -22.53 4.14 -19.00
CA SER A 21 -23.34 5.15 -18.32
C SER A 21 -24.49 5.63 -19.20
N ILE A 22 -25.67 5.84 -18.61
CA ILE A 22 -26.82 6.43 -19.30
C ILE A 22 -26.50 7.88 -19.66
N GLU A 23 -25.97 8.63 -18.70
CA GLU A 23 -25.53 10.00 -18.89
C GLU A 23 -24.11 10.04 -19.47
N LYS A 24 -23.95 10.67 -20.64
CA LYS A 24 -22.69 10.77 -21.38
C LYS A 24 -21.84 11.98 -20.96
N ASN A 25 -21.59 12.10 -19.65
CA ASN A 25 -20.87 13.22 -19.07
C ASN A 25 -19.35 12.97 -19.00
N ILE A 26 -18.57 13.65 -19.85
CA ILE A 26 -17.10 13.49 -19.92
C ILE A 26 -16.42 14.08 -18.67
N ASP A 27 -16.87 15.23 -18.18
CA ASP A 27 -16.26 15.89 -17.04
C ASP A 27 -16.37 15.04 -15.76
N HIS A 28 -17.51 14.36 -15.59
CA HIS A 28 -17.69 13.38 -14.53
C HIS A 28 -16.63 12.26 -14.60
N GLN A 29 -16.37 11.73 -15.81
CA GLN A 29 -15.39 10.65 -16.01
C GLN A 29 -13.96 11.12 -15.78
N LEU A 30 -13.61 12.34 -16.18
CA LEU A 30 -12.31 12.94 -15.90
C LEU A 30 -12.11 13.13 -14.39
N LYS A 31 -13.13 13.59 -13.67
CA LYS A 31 -13.08 13.71 -12.21
C LYS A 31 -12.91 12.33 -11.55
N TYR A 32 -13.64 11.31 -12.02
CA TYR A 32 -13.49 9.95 -11.54
C TYR A 32 -12.07 9.40 -11.77
N PHE A 33 -11.49 9.60 -12.96
CA PHE A 33 -10.11 9.20 -13.26
C PHE A 33 -9.09 9.85 -12.31
N LEU A 34 -9.21 11.15 -12.09
CA LEU A 34 -8.31 11.89 -11.19
C LEU A 34 -8.44 11.40 -9.74
N ASN A 35 -9.68 11.24 -9.26
CA ASN A 35 -9.95 10.71 -7.93
C ASN A 35 -9.43 9.27 -7.76
N SER A 36 -9.55 8.43 -8.80
CA SER A 36 -8.99 7.08 -8.81
C SER A 36 -7.46 7.08 -8.67
N ASN A 37 -6.76 8.02 -9.32
CA ASN A 37 -5.31 8.16 -9.19
C ASN A 37 -4.89 8.64 -7.80
N GLU A 38 -5.68 9.51 -7.16
CA GLU A 38 -5.46 9.92 -5.77
C GLU A 38 -5.72 8.76 -4.79
N ASN A 39 -6.79 8.01 -5.00
CA ASN A 39 -7.14 6.83 -4.21
C ASN A 39 -6.08 5.73 -4.32
N PHE A 40 -5.48 5.53 -5.50
CA PHE A 40 -4.33 4.65 -5.67
C PHE A 40 -3.17 5.03 -4.73
N TYR A 41 -2.88 6.32 -4.61
CA TYR A 41 -1.82 6.80 -3.71
C TYR A 41 -2.21 6.68 -2.24
N ARG A 42 -3.47 6.96 -1.90
CA ARG A 42 -4.02 6.75 -0.56
C ARG A 42 -3.88 5.29 -0.14
N LEU A 43 -4.20 4.34 -1.01
CA LEU A 43 -4.02 2.90 -0.75
C LEU A 43 -2.54 2.57 -0.49
N TYR A 44 -1.62 3.09 -1.31
CA TYR A 44 -0.18 2.91 -1.10
C TYR A 44 0.31 3.39 0.27
N ILE A 45 -0.13 4.57 0.71
CA ILE A 45 0.22 5.08 2.04
C ILE A 45 -0.49 4.28 3.14
N SER A 46 -1.74 3.86 2.93
CA SER A 46 -2.51 3.07 3.89
C SER A 46 -1.86 1.72 4.17
N ILE A 47 -1.34 1.04 3.15
CA ILE A 47 -0.63 -0.24 3.34
C ILE A 47 0.71 -0.02 4.04
N LEU A 48 1.45 1.05 3.72
CA LEU A 48 2.70 1.36 4.43
C LEU A 48 2.47 1.73 5.89
N SER A 49 1.38 2.44 6.21
CA SER A 49 1.06 2.83 7.58
C SER A 49 0.71 1.63 8.48
N ILE A 50 0.35 0.47 7.90
CA ILE A 50 0.25 -0.80 8.65
C ILE A 50 1.58 -1.11 9.36
N LEU A 51 2.71 -0.96 8.68
CA LEU A 51 4.03 -1.23 9.28
C LEU A 51 4.32 -0.32 10.47
N ASN A 52 3.98 0.97 10.34
CA ASN A 52 4.07 1.93 11.44
C ASN A 52 3.17 1.52 12.62
N ARG A 53 1.94 1.10 12.33
CA ARG A 53 1.01 0.69 13.38
C ARG A 53 1.41 -0.61 14.08
N LEU A 54 1.94 -1.59 13.33
CA LEU A 54 2.51 -2.81 13.89
C LEU A 54 3.68 -2.51 14.85
N TYR A 55 4.56 -1.58 14.47
CA TYR A 55 5.70 -1.16 15.30
C TYR A 55 5.26 -0.46 16.59
N THR A 56 4.39 0.54 16.47
CA THR A 56 3.91 1.33 17.62
C THR A 56 3.14 0.44 18.60
N TYR A 57 2.21 -0.38 18.11
CA TYR A 57 1.48 -1.34 18.95
C TYR A 57 2.44 -2.30 19.69
N SER A 58 3.43 -2.86 18.98
CA SER A 58 4.37 -3.80 19.58
C SER A 58 5.28 -3.13 20.60
N SER A 59 5.66 -1.87 20.38
CA SER A 59 6.45 -1.08 21.31
C SER A 59 5.68 -0.73 22.58
N GLU A 60 4.40 -0.34 22.44
CA GLU A 60 3.50 -0.10 23.57
C GLU A 60 3.29 -1.37 24.42
N ARG A 61 3.11 -2.52 23.77
CA ARG A 61 3.00 -3.82 24.45
C ARG A 61 4.29 -4.21 25.16
N ASN A 62 5.44 -4.10 24.49
CA ASN A 62 6.75 -4.38 25.10
C ASN A 62 6.99 -3.51 26.35
N PHE A 63 6.68 -2.21 26.27
CA PHE A 63 6.81 -1.31 27.41
C PHE A 63 5.92 -1.72 28.60
N LYS A 64 4.68 -2.13 28.34
CA LYS A 64 3.78 -2.64 29.38
C LYS A 64 4.28 -3.96 29.98
N ASN A 65 4.81 -4.85 29.16
CA ASN A 65 5.29 -6.16 29.58
C ASN A 65 6.57 -6.06 30.44
N ASN A 66 7.47 -5.12 30.14
CA ASN A 66 8.65 -4.85 30.96
C ASN A 66 8.33 -4.41 32.40
N LYS A 67 7.11 -3.97 32.67
CA LYS A 67 6.64 -3.61 34.01
C LYS A 67 5.99 -4.79 34.76
N LYS A 68 5.73 -5.91 34.09
CA LYS A 68 5.17 -7.11 34.71
C LYS A 68 6.28 -7.90 35.42
N PHE A 69 5.94 -8.51 36.55
CA PHE A 69 6.84 -9.40 37.28
C PHE A 69 6.97 -10.78 36.63
N LEU A 70 5.88 -11.29 36.04
CA LEU A 70 5.85 -12.58 35.34
C LEU A 70 5.98 -12.34 33.84
N LYS A 71 6.94 -13.02 33.21
CA LYS A 71 7.16 -12.98 31.77
C LYS A 71 6.47 -14.16 31.09
N ASP A 72 5.87 -13.91 29.93
CA ASP A 72 5.26 -14.92 29.06
C ASP A 72 6.01 -15.05 27.72
N ASP A 73 5.71 -16.08 26.92
CA ASP A 73 6.37 -16.31 25.63
C ASP A 73 6.08 -15.19 24.61
N SER A 74 4.94 -14.49 24.74
CA SER A 74 4.58 -13.36 23.87
C SER A 74 5.49 -12.14 24.14
N ASP A 75 6.08 -12.03 25.33
CA ASP A 75 7.05 -10.99 25.65
C ASP A 75 8.29 -11.05 24.76
N ILE A 76 8.73 -12.27 24.39
CA ILE A 76 9.85 -12.46 23.46
C ILE A 76 9.49 -11.89 22.09
N PHE A 77 8.25 -12.12 21.63
CA PHE A 77 7.74 -11.57 20.39
C PHE A 77 7.78 -10.04 20.41
N TYR A 78 7.12 -9.41 21.37
CA TYR A 78 7.05 -7.95 21.44
C TYR A 78 8.43 -7.30 21.59
N ASN A 79 9.32 -7.90 22.38
CA ASN A 79 10.70 -7.45 22.52
C ASN A 79 11.45 -7.50 21.17
N LYS A 80 11.44 -8.66 20.49
CA LYS A 80 12.15 -8.83 19.21
C LYS A 80 11.57 -7.97 18.09
N PHE A 81 10.25 -7.84 18.03
CA PHE A 81 9.57 -7.07 16.98
C PHE A 81 9.73 -5.56 17.19
N SER A 82 9.63 -5.07 18.43
CA SER A 82 9.84 -3.65 18.77
C SER A 82 11.30 -3.19 18.60
N ASN A 83 12.27 -4.09 18.73
CA ASN A 83 13.68 -3.81 18.51
C ASN A 83 14.15 -3.99 17.05
N ASN A 84 13.26 -4.35 16.13
CA ASN A 84 13.60 -4.50 14.72
C ASN A 84 14.01 -3.14 14.10
N LEU A 85 15.26 -3.03 13.67
CA LEU A 85 15.90 -1.81 13.21
C LEU A 85 15.28 -1.30 11.90
N PHE A 86 14.91 -2.23 11.00
CA PHE A 86 14.30 -1.88 9.72
C PHE A 86 12.89 -1.35 9.90
N LEU A 87 12.08 -2.03 10.70
CA LEU A 87 10.71 -1.65 11.01
C LEU A 87 10.67 -0.31 11.73
N LYS A 88 11.53 -0.11 12.73
CA LYS A 88 11.69 1.18 13.42
C LYS A 88 12.00 2.30 12.42
N LYS A 89 12.96 2.08 11.51
CA LYS A 89 13.35 3.07 10.49
C LYS A 89 12.16 3.48 9.63
N ILE A 90 11.38 2.53 9.11
CA ILE A 90 10.20 2.81 8.29
C ILE A 90 9.14 3.56 9.09
N SER A 91 8.87 3.10 10.31
CA SER A 91 7.84 3.69 11.18
C SER A 91 8.17 5.13 11.58
N SER A 92 9.47 5.45 11.66
CA SER A 92 9.97 6.80 11.90
C SER A 92 10.20 7.65 10.64
N ASP A 93 9.84 7.16 9.45
CA ASP A 93 10.03 7.91 8.20
C ASP A 93 9.10 9.15 8.21
N LYS A 94 9.70 10.33 8.29
CA LYS A 94 8.98 11.61 8.36
C LYS A 94 8.02 11.80 7.18
N VAL A 95 8.43 11.37 5.97
CA VAL A 95 7.59 11.50 4.77
C VAL A 95 6.37 10.59 4.88
N LEU A 96 6.52 9.38 5.44
CA LEU A 96 5.39 8.50 5.67
C LEU A 96 4.39 9.12 6.66
N LEU A 97 4.90 9.65 7.78
CA LEU A 97 4.07 10.27 8.82
C LEU A 97 3.33 11.50 8.26
N GLU A 98 4.05 12.43 7.63
CA GLU A 98 3.47 13.62 7.00
C GLU A 98 2.38 13.27 5.98
N LYS A 99 2.61 12.24 5.13
CA LYS A 99 1.61 11.81 4.14
C LYS A 99 0.43 11.09 4.77
N THR A 100 0.64 10.33 5.83
CA THR A 100 -0.43 9.68 6.59
C THR A 100 -1.36 10.73 7.19
N ASP A 101 -0.81 11.80 7.77
CA ASP A 101 -1.56 12.91 8.36
C ASP A 101 -2.28 13.75 7.29
N LEU A 102 -1.57 14.14 6.22
CA LEU A 102 -2.16 14.90 5.10
C LEU A 102 -3.34 14.16 4.46
N LEU A 103 -3.21 12.84 4.31
CA LEU A 103 -4.28 12.00 3.77
C LEU A 103 -5.27 11.58 4.86
N LYS A 104 -5.11 11.97 6.12
CA LYS A 104 -6.00 11.58 7.22
C LYS A 104 -6.23 10.06 7.25
N ILE A 105 -5.15 9.29 7.17
CA ILE A 105 -5.20 7.82 7.21
C ILE A 105 -5.16 7.39 8.68
N ASN A 106 -6.34 7.15 9.26
CA ASN A 106 -6.53 6.74 10.65
C ASN A 106 -7.13 5.33 10.81
N TYR A 107 -7.37 4.62 9.70
CA TYR A 107 -8.01 3.30 9.65
C TYR A 107 -7.51 2.30 10.72
N TRP A 108 -6.19 2.23 10.93
CA TRP A 108 -5.57 1.26 11.84
C TRP A 108 -5.63 1.64 13.33
N ASN A 109 -6.08 2.87 13.61
CA ASN A 109 -6.42 3.31 14.96
C ASN A 109 -7.91 3.11 15.22
N ASP A 110 -8.75 3.40 14.23
CA ASP A 110 -10.20 3.23 14.29
C ASP A 110 -10.60 1.74 14.32
N HIS A 111 -9.84 0.91 13.60
CA HIS A 111 -10.03 -0.54 13.48
C HIS A 111 -8.78 -1.31 13.93
N PRO A 112 -8.45 -1.28 15.24
CA PRO A 112 -7.25 -1.92 15.78
C PRO A 112 -7.27 -3.46 15.64
N GLU A 113 -8.44 -4.07 15.44
CA GLU A 113 -8.63 -5.50 15.26
C GLU A 113 -7.82 -6.09 14.10
N TYR A 114 -7.65 -5.34 13.01
CA TYR A 114 -6.82 -5.78 11.87
C TYR A 114 -5.35 -5.91 12.28
N ILE A 115 -4.84 -4.93 13.01
CA ILE A 115 -3.44 -4.92 13.50
C ILE A 115 -3.22 -6.03 14.53
N ILE A 116 -4.16 -6.22 15.46
CA ILE A 116 -4.09 -7.28 16.46
C ILE A 116 -4.12 -8.66 15.79
N SER A 117 -4.98 -8.84 14.78
CA SER A 117 -5.05 -10.06 13.98
C SER A 117 -3.73 -10.33 13.27
N LEU A 118 -3.14 -9.33 12.61
CA LEU A 118 -1.85 -9.46 11.94
C LEU A 118 -0.74 -9.81 12.93
N ILE A 119 -0.68 -9.17 14.09
CA ILE A 119 0.33 -9.48 15.12
C ILE A 119 0.25 -10.94 15.53
N LYS A 120 -0.95 -11.46 15.83
CA LYS A 120 -1.13 -12.87 16.19
C LYS A 120 -0.69 -13.81 15.06
N LYS A 121 -0.96 -13.45 13.80
CA LYS A 121 -0.50 -14.23 12.64
C LYS A 121 1.01 -14.21 12.51
N ILE A 122 1.66 -13.05 12.70
CA ILE A 122 3.11 -12.90 12.66
C ILE A 122 3.76 -13.70 13.78
N GLU A 123 3.28 -13.55 15.02
CA GLU A 123 3.79 -14.22 16.21
C GLU A 123 3.80 -15.75 16.06
N LYS A 124 2.71 -16.32 15.51
CA LYS A 124 2.56 -17.77 15.30
C LYS A 124 3.21 -18.28 14.01
N SER A 125 3.84 -17.41 13.22
CA SER A 125 4.36 -17.82 11.91
C SER A 125 5.74 -18.47 12.00
N ASP A 126 5.99 -19.44 11.13
CA ASP A 126 7.33 -20.01 10.91
C ASP A 126 8.36 -18.96 10.51
N ILE A 127 7.91 -17.87 9.87
CA ILE A 127 8.75 -16.72 9.48
C ILE A 127 9.34 -16.06 10.73
N PHE A 128 8.52 -15.84 11.77
CA PHE A 128 8.99 -15.28 13.03
C PHE A 128 9.85 -16.27 13.81
N HIS A 129 9.43 -17.53 13.92
CA HIS A 129 10.23 -18.57 14.59
C HIS A 129 11.61 -18.76 13.93
N SER A 130 11.70 -18.68 12.61
CA SER A 130 12.96 -18.74 11.88
C SER A 130 13.81 -17.48 12.08
N TYR A 131 13.17 -16.31 12.22
CA TYR A 131 13.86 -15.05 12.45
C TYR A 131 14.53 -15.02 13.83
N ILE A 132 13.86 -15.47 14.89
CA ILE A 132 14.44 -15.46 16.25
C ILE A 132 15.57 -16.49 16.44
N LYS A 133 15.60 -17.57 15.64
CA LYS A 133 16.69 -18.57 15.66
C LYS A 133 18.00 -18.04 15.08
N LYS A 134 17.95 -17.00 14.24
CA LYS A 134 19.15 -16.36 13.70
C LYS A 134 19.74 -15.47 14.80
N ASN A 135 20.87 -15.89 15.38
CA ASN A 135 21.54 -15.15 16.47
C ASN A 135 22.18 -13.81 16.04
N GLU A 136 21.99 -13.38 14.79
CA GLU A 136 22.55 -12.13 14.26
C GLU A 136 21.48 -11.05 14.12
N ASN A 137 21.50 -10.08 15.04
CA ASN A 137 20.71 -8.85 14.93
C ASN A 137 21.35 -7.92 13.88
N SER A 138 21.01 -8.10 12.61
CA SER A 138 21.50 -7.25 11.51
C SER A 138 20.34 -6.55 10.81
N PHE A 139 20.59 -5.33 10.32
CA PHE A 139 19.59 -4.56 9.58
C PHE A 139 19.06 -5.31 8.35
N ASP A 140 19.93 -6.10 7.69
CA ASP A 140 19.54 -6.86 6.51
C ASP A 140 18.69 -8.08 6.89
N ASN A 141 18.97 -8.76 8.01
CA ASN A 141 18.10 -9.81 8.55
C ASN A 141 16.73 -9.25 8.91
N ASP A 142 16.69 -8.12 9.61
CA ASP A 142 15.47 -7.41 9.98
C ASP A 142 14.65 -7.02 8.74
N LYS A 143 15.33 -6.49 7.72
CA LYS A 143 14.70 -6.11 6.45
C LYS A 143 14.10 -7.32 5.73
N GLN A 144 14.85 -8.42 5.62
CA GLN A 144 14.34 -9.63 4.98
C GLN A 144 13.15 -10.23 5.74
N PHE A 145 13.21 -10.21 7.08
CA PHE A 145 12.07 -10.60 7.91
C PHE A 145 10.82 -9.78 7.59
N ILE A 146 10.90 -8.44 7.62
CA ILE A 146 9.74 -7.58 7.33
C ILE A 146 9.25 -7.73 5.89
N ILE A 147 10.15 -7.92 4.91
CA ILE A 147 9.77 -8.21 3.52
C ILE A 147 8.98 -9.53 3.42
N ASN A 148 9.40 -10.56 4.15
CA ASN A 148 8.73 -11.86 4.13
C ASN A 148 7.36 -11.79 4.83
N ILE A 149 7.27 -11.11 5.97
CA ILE A 149 5.99 -10.83 6.65
C ILE A 149 5.05 -10.05 5.73
N PHE A 150 5.55 -9.03 5.03
CA PHE A 150 4.73 -8.28 4.09
C PHE A 150 4.15 -9.17 2.99
N LYS A 151 4.97 -10.00 2.35
CA LYS A 151 4.51 -10.87 1.25
C LYS A 151 3.55 -11.97 1.69
N LYS A 152 3.90 -12.67 2.78
CA LYS A 152 3.27 -13.93 3.18
C LYS A 152 2.15 -13.79 4.20
N ILE A 153 2.05 -12.63 4.84
CA ILE A 153 1.03 -12.36 5.84
C ILE A 153 0.23 -11.13 5.44
N ILE A 154 0.85 -9.95 5.31
CA ILE A 154 0.10 -8.70 5.11
C ILE A 154 -0.59 -8.66 3.72
N ALA A 155 0.16 -8.86 2.64
CA ALA A 155 -0.36 -8.77 1.27
C ALA A 155 -1.28 -9.94 0.88
N SER A 156 -1.32 -11.00 1.69
CA SER A 156 -2.15 -12.20 1.50
C SER A 156 -3.21 -12.35 2.59
N ASP A 157 -3.47 -11.29 3.38
CA ASP A 157 -4.47 -11.31 4.42
C ASP A 157 -5.87 -11.05 3.85
N ASN A 158 -6.74 -12.07 3.89
CA ASN A 158 -8.12 -11.95 3.39
C ASN A 158 -8.94 -10.88 4.13
N LYS A 159 -8.71 -10.68 5.44
CA LYS A 159 -9.46 -9.68 6.20
C LYS A 159 -9.06 -8.26 5.80
N LEU A 160 -7.77 -8.04 5.54
CA LEU A 160 -7.32 -6.76 4.97
C LEU A 160 -7.89 -6.54 3.58
N TYR A 161 -7.98 -7.59 2.75
CA TYR A 161 -8.59 -7.49 1.43
C TYR A 161 -10.06 -7.04 1.52
N GLU A 162 -10.86 -7.71 2.35
CA GLU A 162 -12.26 -7.36 2.64
C GLU A 162 -12.37 -5.91 3.14
N PHE A 163 -11.51 -5.51 4.09
CA PHE A 163 -11.46 -4.12 4.57
C PHE A 163 -11.19 -3.11 3.45
N PHE A 164 -10.24 -3.40 2.55
CA PHE A 164 -9.93 -2.50 1.44
C PHE A 164 -11.09 -2.40 0.45
N GLU A 165 -11.77 -3.50 0.18
CA GLU A 165 -12.96 -3.56 -0.69
C GLU A 165 -14.11 -2.73 -0.12
N GLU A 166 -14.41 -2.91 1.17
CA GLU A 166 -15.44 -2.14 1.88
C GLU A 166 -15.10 -0.65 1.97
N THR A 167 -13.81 -0.33 2.15
CA THR A 167 -13.35 1.07 2.28
C THR A 167 -13.49 1.82 0.96
N GLN A 168 -12.99 1.25 -0.14
CA GLN A 168 -13.11 1.80 -1.49
C GLN A 168 -13.05 0.68 -2.52
N ILE A 169 -14.14 0.47 -3.26
CA ILE A 169 -14.23 -0.61 -4.25
C ILE A 169 -13.12 -0.56 -5.32
N SER A 170 -12.64 0.66 -5.66
CA SER A 170 -11.55 0.83 -6.63
C SER A 170 -10.18 0.36 -6.13
N TRP A 171 -9.99 0.21 -4.82
CA TRP A 171 -8.72 -0.22 -4.24
C TRP A 171 -8.37 -1.65 -4.57
N VAL A 172 -9.36 -2.53 -4.66
CA VAL A 172 -9.16 -3.94 -4.98
C VAL A 172 -8.47 -4.13 -6.33
N ASN A 173 -8.88 -3.35 -7.33
CA ASN A 173 -8.28 -3.38 -8.68
C ASN A 173 -6.81 -2.92 -8.65
N ASP A 174 -6.50 -1.97 -7.77
CA ASP A 174 -5.16 -1.39 -7.64
C ASP A 174 -4.23 -2.20 -6.71
N LEU A 175 -4.80 -3.04 -5.84
CA LEU A 175 -4.10 -3.72 -4.75
C LEU A 175 -2.89 -4.55 -5.22
N PRO A 176 -2.95 -5.36 -6.29
CA PRO A 176 -1.78 -6.14 -6.75
C PRO A 176 -0.60 -5.25 -7.13
N LEU A 177 -0.90 -4.13 -7.80
CA LEU A 177 0.10 -3.17 -8.21
C LEU A 177 0.65 -2.39 -7.01
N VAL A 178 -0.21 -1.93 -6.11
CA VAL A 178 0.20 -1.22 -4.91
C VAL A 178 1.07 -2.12 -4.03
N ASN A 179 0.72 -3.39 -3.83
CA ASN A 179 1.54 -4.35 -3.09
C ASN A 179 2.95 -4.49 -3.70
N SER A 180 3.03 -4.53 -5.03
CA SER A 180 4.31 -4.54 -5.74
C SER A 180 5.13 -3.27 -5.50
N LEU A 181 4.47 -2.10 -5.48
CA LEU A 181 5.13 -0.82 -5.18
C LEU A 181 5.62 -0.76 -3.73
N VAL A 182 4.80 -1.17 -2.77
CA VAL A 182 5.18 -1.24 -1.34
C VAL A 182 6.40 -2.15 -1.18
N LEU A 183 6.36 -3.36 -1.76
CA LEU A 183 7.49 -4.28 -1.72
C LEU A 183 8.77 -3.67 -2.30
N ASN A 184 8.67 -2.95 -3.41
CA ASN A 184 9.81 -2.27 -4.02
C ASN A 184 10.33 -1.13 -3.13
N THR A 185 9.46 -0.38 -2.46
CA THR A 185 9.84 0.65 -1.47
C THR A 185 10.61 0.03 -0.30
N LEU A 186 10.14 -1.11 0.23
CA LEU A 186 10.83 -1.84 1.30
C LEU A 186 12.20 -2.35 0.84
N LYS A 187 12.30 -2.94 -0.35
CA LYS A 187 13.56 -3.44 -0.92
C LYS A 187 14.59 -2.35 -1.15
N LYS A 188 14.18 -1.14 -1.57
CA LYS A 188 15.09 -0.02 -1.82
C LYS A 188 15.62 0.63 -0.55
N ASN A 189 14.93 0.49 0.58
CA ASN A 189 15.34 1.10 1.83
C ASN A 189 16.64 0.47 2.36
N GLN A 190 17.64 1.31 2.64
CA GLN A 190 18.97 0.90 3.09
C GLN A 190 19.29 1.53 4.44
N LYS A 191 20.12 0.85 5.25
CA LYS A 191 20.51 1.29 6.61
C LYS A 191 20.97 2.75 6.63
N ARG A 192 21.92 3.08 5.76
CA ARG A 192 22.58 4.40 5.68
C ARG A 192 21.80 5.47 4.90
N SER A 193 20.66 5.12 4.28
CA SER A 193 19.88 6.13 3.55
C SER A 193 19.29 7.15 4.52
N ARG A 194 19.61 8.43 4.31
CA ARG A 194 18.98 9.56 5.01
C ARG A 194 17.70 10.03 4.34
N LYS A 195 17.54 9.75 3.04
CA LYS A 195 16.35 10.11 2.26
C LYS A 195 15.32 8.99 2.33
N SER A 196 14.05 9.38 2.41
CA SER A 196 12.93 8.46 2.30
C SER A 196 12.95 7.75 0.94
N THR A 197 12.64 6.46 0.93
CA THR A 197 12.47 5.67 -0.31
C THR A 197 11.02 5.65 -0.78
N LEU A 198 10.13 6.36 -0.09
CA LEU A 198 8.72 6.43 -0.44
C LEU A 198 8.54 7.14 -1.77
N ILE A 199 7.56 6.65 -2.52
CA ILE A 199 7.03 7.37 -3.66
C ILE A 199 6.29 8.60 -3.12
N THR A 200 6.76 9.79 -3.48
CA THR A 200 6.17 11.07 -3.03
C THR A 200 5.22 11.69 -4.07
N LYS A 201 5.28 11.20 -5.31
CA LYS A 201 4.48 11.69 -6.44
C LYS A 201 3.71 10.54 -7.07
N ILE A 202 2.45 10.83 -7.42
CA ILE A 202 1.55 9.89 -8.09
C ILE A 202 2.05 9.61 -9.50
N TYR A 203 2.43 10.67 -10.23
CA TYR A 203 2.91 10.64 -11.62
C TYR A 203 4.41 10.87 -11.72
N LYS A 204 5.03 10.36 -12.79
CA LYS A 204 6.45 10.59 -13.11
C LYS A 204 6.78 12.04 -13.37
N ASN A 205 5.95 12.66 -14.18
CA ASN A 205 6.04 14.03 -14.63
C ASN A 205 4.62 14.55 -14.88
N LYS A 206 4.48 15.86 -15.14
CA LYS A 206 3.19 16.48 -15.45
C LYS A 206 2.60 15.94 -16.76
N GLU A 207 3.44 15.64 -17.74
CA GLU A 207 3.03 15.04 -19.01
C GLU A 207 2.25 13.73 -18.82
N ASP A 208 2.66 12.88 -17.87
CA ASP A 208 1.95 11.62 -17.60
C ASP A 208 0.56 11.88 -16.97
N SER A 209 0.37 12.93 -16.17
CA SER A 209 -0.97 13.30 -15.69
C SER A 209 -1.87 13.82 -16.82
N GLU A 210 -1.32 14.61 -17.75
CA GLU A 210 -2.06 15.15 -18.89
C GLU A 210 -2.37 14.05 -19.93
N PHE A 211 -1.46 13.09 -20.10
CA PHE A 211 -1.61 11.97 -21.03
C PHE A 211 -2.91 11.20 -20.81
N GLY A 212 -3.23 10.86 -19.55
CA GLY A 212 -4.45 10.11 -19.24
C GLY A 212 -5.73 10.90 -19.57
N ILE A 213 -5.76 12.18 -19.18
CA ILE A 213 -6.89 13.08 -19.46
C ILE A 213 -7.10 13.24 -20.97
N ASN A 214 -6.02 13.52 -21.70
CA ASN A 214 -6.07 13.71 -23.14
C ASN A 214 -6.50 12.43 -23.85
N LEU A 215 -6.00 11.28 -23.43
CA LEU A 215 -6.39 10.00 -24.02
C LEU A 215 -7.88 9.71 -23.81
N ILE A 216 -8.44 9.95 -22.62
CA ILE A 216 -9.88 9.78 -22.36
C ILE A 216 -10.69 10.66 -23.32
N LYS A 217 -10.34 11.95 -23.41
CA LYS A 217 -11.04 12.89 -24.30
C LYS A 217 -10.98 12.44 -25.75
N GLN A 218 -9.79 12.08 -26.24
CA GLN A 218 -9.60 11.67 -27.63
C GLN A 218 -10.35 10.37 -27.96
N VAL A 219 -10.35 9.38 -27.08
CA VAL A 219 -11.08 8.12 -27.32
C VAL A 219 -12.58 8.34 -27.34
N ILE A 220 -13.11 9.18 -26.45
CA ILE A 220 -14.54 9.48 -26.41
C ILE A 220 -14.98 10.30 -27.62
N LEU A 221 -14.23 11.33 -28.00
CA LEU A 221 -14.56 12.22 -29.13
C LEU A 221 -14.49 11.49 -30.48
N ASN A 222 -13.56 10.55 -30.64
CA ASN A 222 -13.35 9.83 -31.89
C ASN A 222 -13.97 8.43 -31.89
N LYS A 223 -14.94 8.17 -31.00
CA LYS A 223 -15.47 6.82 -30.75
C LYS A 223 -15.98 6.10 -32.01
N ASP A 224 -16.72 6.79 -32.86
CA ASP A 224 -17.34 6.19 -34.04
C ASP A 224 -16.28 5.85 -35.10
N MET A 225 -15.35 6.77 -35.38
CA MET A 225 -14.19 6.53 -36.24
C MET A 225 -13.35 5.35 -35.73
N LEU A 226 -13.09 5.27 -34.43
CA LEU A 226 -12.34 4.16 -33.84
C LEU A 226 -13.09 2.82 -33.98
N LYS A 227 -14.42 2.80 -33.86
CA LYS A 227 -15.23 1.60 -34.06
C LYS A 227 -15.16 1.10 -35.51
N GLU A 228 -15.24 2.01 -36.48
CA GLU A 228 -15.11 1.67 -37.90
C GLU A 228 -13.75 1.05 -38.21
N GLU A 229 -12.66 1.64 -37.70
CA GLU A 229 -11.31 1.11 -37.89
C GLU A 229 -11.14 -0.29 -37.27
N ILE A 230 -11.68 -0.52 -36.08
CA ILE A 230 -11.66 -1.85 -35.44
C ILE A 230 -12.43 -2.86 -36.30
N GLY A 231 -13.60 -2.48 -36.82
CA GLY A 231 -14.43 -3.33 -37.68
C GLY A 231 -13.79 -3.69 -39.04
N LYS A 232 -12.74 -2.99 -39.48
CA LYS A 232 -11.97 -3.36 -40.69
C LYS A 232 -10.96 -4.49 -40.43
N ILE A 233 -10.56 -4.65 -39.17
CA ILE A 233 -9.51 -5.60 -38.75
C ILE A 233 -10.14 -6.88 -38.16
N THR A 234 -11.40 -6.81 -37.74
CA THR A 234 -12.15 -7.92 -37.11
C THR A 234 -13.16 -8.50 -38.09
#